data_AF-A0A925B1W3-F1
#
_entry.id   AF-A0A925B1W3-F1
#
_cell.length_a   1.000
_cell.length_b   1.000
_cell.length_c   1.000
_cell.angle_alpha   90.00
_cell.angle_beta   90.00
_cell.angle_gamma   90.00
#
_symmetry.space_group_name_H-M   'P 1'
#
loop_
_entity.id
_entity.type
_entity.pdbx_description
1 polymer ?
#
loop_
_entity_poly.entity_id
_entity_poly.type
_entity_poly.pdbx_seq_one_letter_code
_entity_poly.pdbx_strand_id
1 'polypeptide(L)' 'MLKHNHVTEKVIKTFYDVYNELGCGFLESVYEKSMTIALRDVKLSVE' A
#
# COMPACT_ATOMS: atom_id res chain seq x y z
N MET A 1 -13.65 -10.37 16.62
CA MET A 1 -13.77 -9.76 15.29
C MET A 1 -12.93 -8.48 15.29
N LEU A 2 -12.02 -8.28 14.34
CA LEU A 2 -11.13 -7.10 14.33
C LEU A 2 -11.89 -5.87 13.81
N LYS A 3 -11.80 -4.76 14.55
CA LYS A 3 -12.54 -3.51 14.29
C LYS A 3 -12.29 -2.91 12.88
N HIS A 4 -11.10 -3.11 12.32
CA HIS A 4 -10.67 -2.50 11.05
C HIS A 4 -10.26 -3.53 9.98
N ASN A 5 -10.76 -4.77 10.08
CA ASN A 5 -10.32 -5.88 9.24
C ASN A 5 -10.25 -5.54 7.74
N HIS A 6 -11.32 -4.95 7.20
CA HIS A 6 -11.41 -4.56 5.78
C HIS A 6 -10.33 -3.56 5.34
N VAL A 7 -10.03 -2.57 6.17
CA VAL A 7 -9.01 -1.57 5.84
C VAL A 7 -7.63 -2.18 5.95
N THR A 8 -7.39 -2.97 7.01
CA THR A 8 -6.13 -3.69 7.22
C THR A 8 -5.82 -4.62 6.05
N GLU A 9 -6.80 -5.41 5.61
CA GLU A 9 -6.64 -6.33 4.48
C GLU A 9 -6.28 -5.59 3.19
N LYS A 10 -6.97 -4.48 2.88
CA LYS A 10 -6.67 -3.65 1.71
C LYS A 10 -5.26 -3.09 1.74
N VAL A 11 -4.83 -2.54 2.88
CA VAL A 11 -3.49 -1.93 3.01
C VAL A 11 -2.41 -2.99 2.85
N ILE A 12 -2.55 -4.15 3.52
CA ILE A 12 -1.58 -5.25 3.43
C ILE A 12 -1.49 -5.78 2.00
N LYS A 13 -2.63 -5.99 1.33
CA LYS A 13 -2.66 -6.43 -0.06
C LYS A 13 -1.94 -5.42 -0.97
N THR A 14 -2.29 -4.14 -0.84
CA THR A 14 -1.68 -3.06 -1.65
C THR A 14 -0.17 -2.99 -1.45
N PHE A 15 0.31 -3.18 -0.22
CA PHE A 15 1.73 -3.26 0.07
C PHE A 15 2.41 -4.40 -0.69
N TYR A 16 1.84 -5.60 -0.68
CA TYR A 16 2.43 -6.73 -1.41
C TYR A 16 2.40 -6.51 -2.93
N ASP A 17 1.34 -5.90 -3.47
CA ASP A 17 1.27 -5.55 -4.89
C ASP A 17 2.42 -4.59 -5.28
N VAL A 18 2.63 -3.53 -4.49
CA VAL A 18 3.74 -2.57 -4.70
C VAL A 18 5.10 -3.24 -4.52
N TYR A 19 5.27 -4.06 -3.49
CA TYR A 19 6.55 -4.74 -3.23
C TYR A 19 6.90 -5.75 -4.33
N ASN A 20 5.92 -6.50 -4.84
CA ASN A 20 6.14 -7.45 -5.92
C ASN A 20 6.48 -6.76 -7.24
N GLU A 21 5.92 -5.58 -7.50
CA GLU A 21 6.21 -4.79 -8.70
C GLU A 21 7.59 -4.14 -8.63
N LEU A 22 7.91 -3.48 -7.51
CA LEU A 22 9.19 -2.79 -7.35
C LEU A 22 10.36 -3.74 -7.07
N GLY A 23 10.12 -4.84 -6.38
CA GLY A 23 11.18 -5.66 -5.80
C GLY A 23 11.90 -4.93 -4.66
N CYS A 24 13.11 -5.37 -4.33
CA CYS A 24 13.95 -4.77 -3.28
C CYS A 24 14.99 -3.80 -3.87
N GLY A 25 15.52 -2.90 -3.02
CA GLY A 25 16.66 -2.03 -3.38
C GLY A 25 16.32 -0.57 -3.66
N PHE A 26 15.04 -0.19 -3.58
CA PHE A 26 14.63 1.20 -3.66
C PHE A 26 14.67 1.91 -2.31
N LEU A 27 14.81 3.24 -2.35
CA LEU A 27 14.70 4.08 -1.17
C LEU A 27 13.26 4.06 -0.63
N GLU A 28 13.12 4.28 0.67
CA GLU A 28 11.81 4.38 1.34
C GLU A 28 10.90 5.43 0.67
N SER A 29 11.45 6.56 0.23
CA SER A 29 10.69 7.61 -0.47
C SER A 29 10.08 7.16 -1.80
N VAL A 30 10.62 6.11 -2.43
CA VAL A 30 10.02 5.50 -3.63
C VAL A 30 8.85 4.60 -3.24
N TYR A 31 9.00 3.81 -2.17
CA TYR A 31 7.88 3.01 -1.63
C TYR A 31 6.75 3.90 -1.14
N GLU A 32 7.04 4.99 -0.43
CA GLU A 32 6.05 5.96 0.04
C GLU A 32 5.23 6.51 -1.13
N LYS A 33 5.89 7.03 -2.16
CA LYS A 33 5.20 7.57 -3.36
C LYS A 33 4.36 6.50 -4.07
N SER A 34 4.91 5.30 -4.22
CA SER A 34 4.22 4.19 -4.91
C SER A 34 3.00 3.71 -4.11
N MET A 35 3.13 3.60 -2.79
CA MET A 35 2.04 3.26 -1.89
C MET A 35 0.95 4.33 -1.90
N THR A 36 1.30 5.61 -1.90
CA THR A 36 0.31 6.70 -1.97
C THR A 36 -0.51 6.63 -3.26
N ILE A 37 0.12 6.32 -4.40
CA ILE A 37 -0.59 6.11 -5.67
C ILE A 37 -1.49 4.87 -5.58
N ALA A 38 -0.94 3.71 -5.20
CA ALA A 38 -1.66 2.45 -5.18
C ALA A 38 -2.83 2.43 -4.18
N LEU A 39 -2.68 3.08 -3.02
CA LEU A 39 -3.74 3.22 -2.02
C LEU A 39 -4.89 4.12 -2.52
N ARG A 40 -4.57 5.18 -3.28
CA ARG A 40 -5.59 6.04 -3.90
C ARG A 40 -6.38 5.27 -4.97
N ASP A 41 -5.74 4.40 -5.73
CA ASP A 41 -6.41 3.56 -6.74
C ASP A 41 -7.45 2.60 -6.13
N VAL A 42 -7.18 2.10 -4.91
CA VAL A 42 -8.15 1.27 -4.15
C VAL A 42 -9.14 2.10 -3.31
N LYS A 43 -9.24 3.40 -3.58
CA LYS A 43 -10.13 4.38 -2.96
C LYS A 43 -9.91 4.55 -1.45
N LEU A 44 -8.68 4.40 -0.98
CA LEU A 44 -8.30 4.80 0.37
C LEU A 44 -7.81 6.25 0.36
N SER A 45 -8.21 7.02 1.37
CA SER A 45 -7.75 8.39 1.55
C SER A 45 -6.34 8.37 2.13
N VAL A 46 -5.42 9.11 1.51
CA VAL A 46 -4.02 9.22 1.90
C VAL A 46 -3.58 10.66 1.69
N GLU A 47 -3.03 11.27 2.73
CA GLU A 47 -2.56 12.67 2.74
C GLU A 47 -1.22 12.81 2.00
#